data_AF-A0A2L0ES62-F1
#
_entry.id   AF-A0A2L0ES62-F1
#
_cell.length_a   1.000
_cell.length_b   1.000
_cell.length_c   1.000
_cell.angle_alpha   90.00
_cell.angle_beta   90.00
_cell.angle_gamma   90.00
#
_symmetry.space_group_name_H-M   'P 1'
#
loop_
_entity.id
_entity.type
_entity.pdbx_description
1 polymer ?
#
loop_
_entity_poly.entity_id
_entity_poly.type
_entity_poly.pdbx_seq_one_letter_code
_entity_poly.pdbx_strand_id
1 'polypeptide(L)'
;MEDPRNPTGAQPPAPEPEPPESLDAIVPKRRLWPVFAVIGLALAAAGFFVFRSLTATDPLRILVAIDLDGYWWEGSRPAARLSDELSAELAELGFDPVKGGDPEVMKALEGAQDPKLAAQALGAGFIIEAHLAPEVVEHPVKEGYFELRVDAPVTLTSLEKGTSTEGRLRGYSGATKKDRAMALLADSMASQALDAVIAQLMDHPSVREITEGSDIKLLERLQPARTFLKNRAAELGRASDTYSARAREVEAEEQGRVTFLSHAAAEDLLVGAAEGGYFVKTADVSVFFSVHAKQLVRSEALETVEWRPLDTKTAPTTDPGAPKPMWRGYHVYSYPSSQRDGDRVALVEDLFGWAKTITTVDRSGQAKRVRIDPEHRFVDPRIAPGGKFVAAYDRPAPGAPADLMVLETDGGKEVFGLHTENQSLGGFTWLDEKRLVFVYVPDAEADAVRHLAVVDVSKQPLSIERPFKARPEEDLRYPAASRDGAKLVCVVAGDEPGIAVIDTATWTRKVYAAPGRAEWPTFSPDAARVAFVAQGPGSTDIAVLTLATGEVKKLTQGTAEEGVPHFSADGKRVIFEVRYRDPVFPRKRWVSRIASAAVEP
;
A
#
# COMPACT_ATOMS: atom_id res chain seq x y z
N MET A 1 -34.82 -3.21 37.62
CA MET A 1 -34.16 -2.03 38.20
C MET A 1 -34.66 -0.84 37.39
N GLU A 2 -35.65 -0.11 37.92
CA GLU A 2 -36.15 1.13 37.31
C GLU A 2 -35.12 2.26 37.56
N ASP A 3 -34.83 3.09 36.57
CA ASP A 3 -34.22 4.42 36.79
C ASP A 3 -35.27 5.51 36.43
N PRO A 4 -35.76 6.24 37.44
CA PRO A 4 -36.61 7.41 37.29
C PRO A 4 -35.73 8.67 37.16
N ARG A 5 -35.98 9.50 36.14
CA ARG A 5 -35.78 10.97 36.12
C ARG A 5 -36.04 11.52 34.72
N ASN A 6 -37.25 11.99 34.51
CA ASN A 6 -37.51 13.07 33.57
C ASN A 6 -38.11 14.23 34.38
N PRO A 7 -37.47 15.41 34.41
CA PRO A 7 -38.22 16.63 34.59
C PRO A 7 -37.98 17.63 33.45
N THR A 8 -39.11 18.02 32.88
CA THR A 8 -39.48 19.37 32.41
C THR A 8 -38.83 19.94 31.15
N GLY A 9 -39.70 20.26 30.20
CA GLY A 9 -39.41 20.91 28.93
C GLY A 9 -38.79 22.28 29.07
N ALA A 10 -37.71 22.48 28.33
CA ALA A 10 -37.30 23.75 27.78
C ALA A 10 -37.45 23.64 26.26
N GLN A 11 -38.15 24.60 25.66
CA GLN A 11 -38.28 24.74 24.22
C GLN A 11 -36.87 24.94 23.62
N PRO A 12 -36.46 24.19 22.58
CA PRO A 12 -35.17 24.42 21.94
C PRO A 12 -35.14 25.84 21.35
N PRO A 13 -33.99 26.54 21.39
CA PRO A 13 -33.86 27.83 20.74
C PRO A 13 -34.21 27.69 19.25
N ALA A 14 -34.84 28.72 18.68
CA ALA A 14 -35.15 28.75 17.26
C ALA A 14 -33.90 28.43 16.43
N PRO A 15 -33.99 27.59 15.39
CA PRO A 15 -32.84 27.31 14.54
C PRO A 15 -32.29 28.62 14.00
N GLU A 16 -30.98 28.84 14.19
CA GLU A 16 -30.28 29.87 13.43
C GLU A 16 -30.51 29.60 11.94
N PRO A 17 -30.76 30.64 11.12
CA PRO A 17 -31.00 30.43 9.69
C PRO A 17 -29.80 29.70 9.09
N GLU A 18 -30.03 28.50 8.57
CA GLU A 18 -29.00 27.74 7.87
C GLU A 18 -28.46 28.59 6.70
N PRO A 19 -27.13 28.70 6.54
CA PRO A 19 -26.57 29.33 5.36
C PRO A 19 -27.00 28.52 4.13
N PRO A 20 -27.28 29.19 2.98
CA PRO A 20 -27.89 28.54 1.83
C PRO A 20 -27.07 27.34 1.31
N GLU A 21 -27.78 26.28 0.92
CA GLU A 21 -27.27 24.94 0.56
C GLU A 21 -26.24 24.86 -0.58
N SER A 22 -25.91 25.94 -1.27
CA SER A 22 -24.63 26.14 -1.98
C SER A 22 -24.69 27.41 -2.84
N LEU A 23 -23.55 28.08 -2.96
CA LEU A 23 -23.29 29.14 -3.95
C LEU A 23 -23.00 28.58 -5.36
N ASP A 24 -23.05 27.25 -5.54
CA ASP A 24 -22.52 26.54 -6.71
C ASP A 24 -23.36 26.68 -7.99
N ALA A 25 -24.57 27.23 -7.93
CA ALA A 25 -25.49 27.25 -9.08
C ALA A 25 -25.48 28.53 -9.93
N ILE A 26 -24.73 29.58 -9.59
CA ILE A 26 -24.89 30.90 -10.25
C ILE A 26 -23.57 31.49 -10.81
N VAL A 27 -22.40 30.93 -10.50
CA VAL A 27 -21.13 31.50 -10.96
C VAL A 27 -20.40 30.54 -11.89
N PRO A 28 -20.07 30.93 -13.15
CA PRO A 28 -19.20 30.10 -13.98
C PRO A 28 -17.85 29.93 -13.27
N LYS A 29 -17.46 28.67 -12.99
CA LYS A 29 -16.20 28.29 -12.34
C LYS A 29 -15.00 28.76 -13.17
N ARG A 30 -14.56 30.01 -12.96
CA ARG A 30 -13.19 30.44 -13.28
C ARG A 30 -12.35 30.26 -12.01
N ARG A 31 -11.10 29.83 -12.17
CA ARG A 31 -10.12 29.72 -11.09
C ARG A 31 -9.94 31.12 -10.48
N LEU A 32 -10.41 31.31 -9.26
CA LEU A 32 -10.36 32.60 -8.59
C LEU A 32 -9.23 32.55 -7.57
N TRP A 33 -8.25 33.43 -7.76
CA TRP A 33 -7.47 34.00 -6.68
C TRP A 33 -8.43 34.53 -5.60
N PRO A 34 -8.12 34.49 -4.29
CA PRO A 34 -9.11 34.81 -3.26
C PRO A 34 -9.74 36.19 -3.52
N VAL A 35 -11.00 36.20 -3.99
CA VAL A 35 -11.80 37.40 -4.10
C VAL A 35 -12.47 37.59 -2.76
N PHE A 36 -11.90 38.46 -1.93
CA PHE A 36 -12.49 38.84 -0.67
C PHE A 36 -13.76 39.67 -0.91
N ALA A 37 -14.86 39.25 -0.28
CA ALA A 37 -15.96 40.16 0.01
C ALA A 37 -15.51 41.07 1.17
N VAL A 38 -15.15 42.30 0.82
CA VAL A 38 -14.65 43.35 1.73
C VAL A 38 -15.66 43.69 2.83
N ILE A 39 -15.26 43.60 4.11
CA ILE A 39 -15.74 44.48 5.18
C ILE A 39 -14.52 44.91 6.02
N GLY A 40 -14.14 46.20 5.91
CA GLY A 40 -12.86 46.69 6.39
C GLY A 40 -12.82 47.23 7.83
N LEU A 41 -11.60 47.44 8.34
CA LEU A 41 -11.11 48.76 8.79
C LEU A 41 -9.58 48.69 9.00
N ALA A 42 -8.89 49.75 8.62
CA ALA A 42 -7.44 49.90 8.70
C ALA A 42 -6.93 50.17 10.13
N LEU A 43 -5.64 49.87 10.38
CA LEU A 43 -4.69 50.76 11.07
C LEU A 43 -3.24 50.24 10.90
N ALA A 44 -2.33 51.18 10.62
CA ALA A 44 -0.92 50.97 10.31
C ALA A 44 -0.01 51.10 11.54
N ALA A 45 1.13 50.40 11.54
CA ALA A 45 2.40 50.90 12.09
C ALA A 45 3.59 50.06 11.59
N ALA A 46 4.65 50.76 11.17
CA ALA A 46 5.82 50.25 10.46
C ALA A 46 7.02 49.89 11.37
N GLY A 47 7.97 49.11 10.82
CA GLY A 47 9.40 49.36 11.04
C GLY A 47 10.33 48.13 11.03
N PHE A 48 11.13 47.96 9.96
CA PHE A 48 12.58 48.27 9.91
C PHE A 48 13.16 47.91 8.52
N PHE A 49 13.78 48.86 7.82
CA PHE A 49 14.38 48.65 6.49
C PHE A 49 15.91 48.73 6.55
N VAL A 50 16.57 47.74 5.93
CA VAL A 50 17.92 47.88 5.37
C VAL A 50 17.73 48.16 3.87
N PHE A 51 18.43 49.17 3.35
CA PHE A 51 18.30 49.66 1.98
C PHE A 51 18.90 48.65 0.97
N ARG A 52 18.07 47.74 0.44
CA ARG A 52 18.28 47.09 -0.86
C ARG A 52 17.40 47.81 -1.90
N SER A 53 17.86 47.87 -3.15
CA SER A 53 17.13 48.49 -4.28
C SER A 53 15.64 48.10 -4.26
N LEU A 54 14.74 49.07 -4.52
CA LEU A 54 13.29 48.89 -4.59
C LEU A 54 12.82 47.88 -5.68
N THR A 55 13.76 47.29 -6.42
CA THR A 55 13.54 46.27 -7.47
C THR A 55 14.21 44.92 -7.17
N ALA A 56 14.98 44.80 -6.09
CA ALA A 56 15.73 43.57 -5.80
C ALA A 56 14.87 42.63 -4.96
N THR A 57 14.55 41.46 -5.52
CA THR A 57 13.90 40.36 -4.79
C THR A 57 14.80 39.86 -3.65
N ASP A 58 14.22 39.51 -2.51
CA ASP A 58 14.97 38.88 -1.43
C ASP A 58 15.06 37.36 -1.68
N PRO A 59 16.25 36.79 -1.94
CA PRO A 59 16.42 35.35 -2.17
C PRO A 59 16.02 34.48 -0.98
N LEU A 60 15.88 35.05 0.23
CA LEU A 60 15.37 34.32 1.39
C LEU A 60 13.85 34.35 1.50
N ARG A 61 13.18 35.29 0.82
CA ARG A 61 11.73 35.47 0.89
C ARG A 61 11.03 34.59 -0.14
N ILE A 62 10.08 33.78 0.31
CA ILE A 62 9.46 32.71 -0.49
C ILE A 62 7.94 32.82 -0.42
N LEU A 63 7.26 32.82 -1.56
CA LEU A 63 5.81 32.61 -1.59
C LEU A 63 5.52 31.12 -1.78
N VAL A 64 4.71 30.52 -0.91
CA VAL A 64 4.16 29.18 -1.11
C VAL A 64 2.78 29.33 -1.72
N ALA A 65 2.56 28.81 -2.91
CA ALA A 65 1.25 28.74 -3.53
C ALA A 65 0.98 27.26 -3.83
N ILE A 66 0.09 26.61 -3.07
CA ILE A 66 -0.38 25.26 -3.40
C ILE A 66 -1.90 25.26 -3.55
N ASP A 67 -2.40 24.78 -4.69
CA ASP A 67 -3.81 24.66 -5.04
C ASP A 67 -4.23 23.20 -4.87
N LEU A 68 -5.16 22.96 -3.96
CA LEU A 68 -5.64 21.62 -3.63
C LEU A 68 -7.05 21.34 -4.16
N ASP A 69 -7.96 22.31 -4.17
CA ASP A 69 -9.38 22.11 -4.51
C ASP A 69 -9.94 23.19 -5.46
N GLY A 70 -9.06 23.85 -6.22
CA GLY A 70 -9.37 24.93 -7.14
C GLY A 70 -9.12 26.33 -6.56
N TYR A 71 -8.67 26.41 -5.31
CA TYR A 71 -8.32 27.64 -4.61
C TYR A 71 -6.95 27.56 -3.94
N TRP A 72 -6.32 28.73 -3.81
CA TRP A 72 -5.09 28.93 -3.05
C TRP A 72 -5.43 29.56 -1.70
N TRP A 73 -4.67 29.24 -0.65
CA TRP A 73 -4.71 29.96 0.65
C TRP A 73 -6.12 30.04 1.25
N GLU A 74 -6.57 31.22 1.70
CA GLU A 74 -7.81 31.41 2.45
C GLU A 74 -9.09 31.05 1.66
N GLY A 75 -9.00 30.88 0.34
CA GLY A 75 -10.08 30.31 -0.47
C GLY A 75 -10.31 28.81 -0.23
N SER A 76 -9.36 28.14 0.42
CA SER A 76 -9.42 26.71 0.77
C SER A 76 -8.70 26.43 2.09
N ARG A 77 -9.45 26.03 3.12
CA ARG A 77 -8.87 25.63 4.41
C ARG A 77 -7.78 24.54 4.27
N PRO A 78 -7.98 23.48 3.47
CA PRO A 78 -6.92 22.52 3.19
C PRO A 78 -5.67 23.11 2.52
N ALA A 79 -5.83 23.98 1.51
CA ALA A 79 -4.71 24.61 0.81
C ALA A 79 -3.93 25.58 1.72
N ALA A 80 -4.64 26.39 2.52
CA ALA A 80 -4.05 27.25 3.54
C ALA A 80 -3.24 26.42 4.53
N ARG A 81 -3.81 25.33 5.06
CA ARG A 81 -3.13 24.48 6.03
C ARG A 81 -1.84 23.88 5.50
N LEU A 82 -1.86 23.31 4.28
CA LEU A 82 -0.66 22.78 3.63
C LEU A 82 0.40 23.88 3.42
N SER A 83 -0.04 25.07 2.99
CA SER A 83 0.87 26.21 2.75
C SER A 83 1.48 26.73 4.05
N ASP A 84 0.71 26.79 5.13
CA ASP A 84 1.14 27.22 6.46
C ASP A 84 2.12 26.23 7.09
N GLU A 85 1.84 24.93 6.99
CA GLU A 85 2.74 23.87 7.48
C GLU A 85 4.08 23.89 6.72
N LEU A 86 4.06 23.97 5.38
CA LEU A 86 5.28 24.11 4.57
C LEU A 86 6.04 25.41 4.90
N SER A 87 5.32 26.51 5.09
CA SER A 87 5.91 27.79 5.49
C SER A 87 6.58 27.67 6.86
N ALA A 88 5.95 27.03 7.83
CA ALA A 88 6.55 26.81 9.15
C ALA A 88 7.88 26.04 9.04
N GLU A 89 7.92 24.95 8.24
CA GLU A 89 9.15 24.18 8.03
C GLU A 89 10.24 25.01 7.31
N LEU A 90 9.89 25.84 6.32
CA LEU A 90 10.83 26.76 5.67
C LEU A 90 11.42 27.78 6.64
N ALA A 91 10.59 28.32 7.53
CA ALA A 91 11.03 29.27 8.56
C ALA A 91 12.01 28.62 9.56
N GLU A 92 11.78 27.35 9.95
CA GLU A 92 12.73 26.59 10.78
C GLU A 92 14.10 26.41 10.12
N LEU A 93 14.14 26.38 8.78
CA LEU A 93 15.37 26.29 7.99
C LEU A 93 16.04 27.65 7.74
N GLY A 94 15.43 28.75 8.19
CA GLY A 94 15.98 30.10 8.11
C GLY A 94 15.48 30.94 6.94
N PHE A 95 14.51 30.46 6.16
CA PHE A 95 13.88 31.26 5.09
C PHE A 95 12.86 32.26 5.66
N ASP A 96 12.34 33.14 4.80
CA ASP A 96 11.28 34.12 5.11
C ASP A 96 10.02 33.81 4.29
N PRO A 97 9.25 32.79 4.66
CA PRO A 97 8.02 32.49 3.95
C PRO A 97 7.01 33.63 4.14
N VAL A 98 6.36 34.03 3.05
CA VAL A 98 5.22 34.94 3.08
C VAL A 98 4.11 34.27 3.89
N LYS A 99 3.57 34.97 4.89
CA LYS A 99 2.55 34.43 5.81
C LYS A 99 1.13 34.81 5.39
N GLY A 100 0.22 33.84 5.47
CA GLY A 100 -1.23 34.05 5.44
C GLY A 100 -1.70 35.04 6.50
N GLY A 101 -2.70 35.85 6.16
CA GLY A 101 -3.36 36.77 7.10
C GLY A 101 -2.67 38.10 7.38
N ASP A 102 -1.48 38.38 6.83
CA ASP A 102 -0.85 39.70 6.92
C ASP A 102 -1.57 40.69 5.98
N PRO A 103 -2.11 41.83 6.47
CA PRO A 103 -2.87 42.78 5.64
C PRO A 103 -2.13 43.30 4.40
N GLU A 104 -0.81 43.48 4.47
CA GLU A 104 0.00 43.91 3.33
C GLU A 104 0.16 42.80 2.31
N VAL A 105 0.31 41.55 2.80
CA VAL A 105 0.31 40.35 1.96
C VAL A 105 -1.04 40.19 1.27
N MET A 106 -2.14 40.23 2.03
CA MET A 106 -3.49 40.07 1.50
C MET A 106 -3.81 41.11 0.43
N LYS A 107 -3.41 42.37 0.62
CA LYS A 107 -3.58 43.42 -0.38
C LYS A 107 -2.80 43.16 -1.67
N ALA A 108 -1.55 42.67 -1.55
CA ALA A 108 -0.73 42.32 -2.71
C ALA A 108 -1.28 41.08 -3.43
N LEU A 109 -1.79 40.10 -2.69
CA LEU A 109 -2.51 38.96 -3.25
C LEU A 109 -3.75 39.50 -3.99
N GLU A 110 -4.68 40.21 -3.36
CA GLU A 110 -5.91 40.73 -3.99
C GLU A 110 -5.70 41.44 -5.34
N GLY A 111 -4.60 42.18 -5.49
CA GLY A 111 -4.27 42.92 -6.71
C GLY A 111 -3.58 42.10 -7.81
N ALA A 112 -3.12 40.89 -7.53
CA ALA A 112 -2.33 40.07 -8.46
C ALA A 112 -3.22 39.18 -9.35
N GLN A 113 -2.83 39.04 -10.62
CA GLN A 113 -3.56 38.19 -11.59
C GLN A 113 -3.15 36.71 -11.48
N ASP A 114 -1.95 36.44 -10.97
CA ASP A 114 -1.40 35.10 -10.79
C ASP A 114 -0.40 35.06 -9.61
N PRO A 115 -0.03 33.84 -9.13
CA PRO A 115 0.87 33.69 -7.99
C PRO A 115 2.25 34.33 -8.18
N LYS A 116 2.82 34.32 -9.39
CA LYS A 116 4.16 34.84 -9.67
C LYS A 116 4.18 36.36 -9.58
N LEU A 117 3.17 37.03 -10.11
CA LEU A 117 3.01 38.47 -9.99
C LEU A 117 2.83 38.88 -8.51
N ALA A 118 2.09 38.10 -7.74
CA ALA A 118 1.93 38.34 -6.31
C ALA A 118 3.27 38.20 -5.57
N ALA A 119 4.03 37.15 -5.87
CA ALA A 119 5.34 36.91 -5.27
C ALA A 119 6.34 38.04 -5.60
N GLN A 120 6.33 38.54 -6.85
CA GLN A 120 7.13 39.69 -7.27
C GLN A 120 6.74 40.97 -6.52
N ALA A 121 5.43 41.25 -6.40
CA ALA A 121 4.94 42.41 -5.65
C ALA A 121 5.32 42.35 -4.16
N LEU A 122 5.46 41.14 -3.61
CA LEU A 122 5.89 40.89 -2.24
C LEU A 122 7.41 40.84 -2.07
N GLY A 123 8.17 41.06 -3.14
CA GLY A 123 9.63 41.03 -3.12
C GLY A 123 10.21 39.63 -2.82
N ALA A 124 9.45 38.57 -3.07
CA ALA A 124 9.95 37.21 -2.94
C ALA A 124 11.01 36.91 -4.02
N GLY A 125 12.07 36.20 -3.66
CA GLY A 125 13.06 35.67 -4.61
C GLY A 125 12.62 34.36 -5.25
N PHE A 126 11.76 33.61 -4.57
CA PHE A 126 11.26 32.32 -5.02
C PHE A 126 9.76 32.17 -4.81
N ILE A 127 9.17 31.31 -5.63
CA ILE A 127 7.81 30.80 -5.44
C ILE A 127 7.81 29.28 -5.54
N ILE A 128 7.08 28.63 -4.64
CA ILE A 128 6.78 27.19 -4.70
C ILE A 128 5.34 27.06 -5.16
N GLU A 129 5.12 26.35 -6.28
CA GLU A 129 3.82 26.21 -6.95
C GLU A 129 3.44 24.74 -7.10
N ALA A 130 2.21 24.36 -6.73
CA ALA A 130 1.66 23.06 -7.09
C ALA A 130 0.16 23.16 -7.39
N HIS A 131 -0.29 22.47 -8.44
CA HIS A 131 -1.71 22.30 -8.76
C HIS A 131 -2.06 20.81 -8.60
N LEU A 132 -2.63 20.47 -7.45
CA LEU A 132 -2.74 19.08 -7.03
C LEU A 132 -3.96 18.36 -7.59
N ALA A 133 -5.09 19.07 -7.75
CA ALA A 133 -6.36 18.58 -8.29
C ALA A 133 -6.63 17.07 -8.01
N PRO A 134 -6.85 16.69 -6.73
CA PRO A 134 -6.96 15.29 -6.32
C PRO A 134 -8.04 14.54 -7.10
N GLU A 135 -7.71 13.31 -7.52
CA GLU A 135 -8.71 12.33 -7.95
C GLU A 135 -9.63 12.01 -6.76
N VAL A 136 -10.94 12.09 -6.97
CA VAL A 136 -11.94 11.76 -5.96
C VAL A 136 -12.61 10.46 -6.36
N VAL A 137 -12.42 9.42 -5.56
CA VAL A 137 -13.13 8.14 -5.71
C VAL A 137 -14.20 8.05 -4.63
N GLU A 138 -15.46 8.08 -5.03
CA GLU A 138 -16.60 7.89 -4.14
C GLU A 138 -17.04 6.43 -4.16
N HIS A 139 -17.06 5.80 -2.99
CA HIS A 139 -17.43 4.41 -2.84
C HIS A 139 -18.93 4.28 -2.54
N PRO A 140 -19.65 3.35 -3.20
CA PRO A 140 -21.11 3.23 -3.12
C PRO A 140 -21.55 2.53 -1.83
N VAL A 141 -21.31 3.16 -0.69
CA VAL A 141 -21.65 2.67 0.65
C VAL A 141 -22.69 3.58 1.30
N LYS A 142 -23.52 3.01 2.21
CA LYS A 142 -24.71 3.69 2.76
C LYS A 142 -24.44 5.07 3.36
N GLU A 143 -23.27 5.26 3.98
CA GLU A 143 -22.87 6.53 4.62
C GLU A 143 -21.93 7.39 3.75
N GLY A 144 -21.62 6.94 2.53
CA GLY A 144 -20.59 7.52 1.66
C GLY A 144 -19.17 7.29 2.20
N TYR A 145 -18.22 7.08 1.29
CA TYR A 145 -16.79 7.09 1.64
C TYR A 145 -15.99 7.65 0.47
N PHE A 146 -15.14 8.63 0.76
CA PHE A 146 -14.35 9.35 -0.22
C PHE A 146 -12.88 8.98 -0.03
N GLU A 147 -12.28 8.50 -1.11
CA GLU A 147 -10.85 8.33 -1.25
C GLU A 147 -10.31 9.43 -2.16
N LEU A 148 -9.28 10.12 -1.70
CA LEU A 148 -8.58 11.16 -2.45
C LEU A 148 -7.19 10.67 -2.82
N ARG A 149 -6.77 10.95 -4.05
CA ARG A 149 -5.45 10.56 -4.55
C ARG A 149 -4.82 11.74 -5.28
N VAL A 150 -3.54 11.98 -4.99
CA VAL A 150 -2.73 13.02 -5.61
C VAL A 150 -1.44 12.40 -6.13
N ASP A 151 -1.13 12.72 -7.38
CA ASP A 151 0.20 12.57 -7.99
C ASP A 151 0.43 13.75 -8.92
N ALA A 152 1.10 14.78 -8.42
CA ALA A 152 1.21 16.07 -9.11
C ALA A 152 2.62 16.67 -8.96
N PRO A 153 3.08 17.47 -9.95
CA PRO A 153 4.33 18.18 -9.82
C PRO A 153 4.24 19.31 -8.79
N VAL A 154 5.36 19.56 -8.12
CA VAL A 154 5.59 20.79 -7.33
C VAL A 154 6.78 21.50 -7.93
N THR A 155 6.64 22.78 -8.23
CA THR A 155 7.65 23.57 -8.94
C THR A 155 8.24 24.62 -8.01
N LEU A 156 9.56 24.72 -7.96
CA LEU A 156 10.26 25.85 -7.38
C LEU A 156 10.72 26.77 -8.51
N THR A 157 10.30 28.04 -8.50
CA THR A 157 10.67 29.03 -9.51
C THR A 157 11.46 30.18 -8.89
N SER A 158 12.63 30.51 -9.44
CA SER A 158 13.35 31.75 -9.14
C SER A 158 12.71 32.91 -9.91
N LEU A 159 12.32 33.96 -9.20
CA LEU A 159 11.69 35.14 -9.79
C LEU A 159 12.69 36.13 -10.40
N GLU A 160 13.95 36.06 -9.97
CA GLU A 160 15.05 36.85 -10.52
C GLU A 160 15.53 36.29 -11.87
N LYS A 161 15.72 34.97 -11.96
CA LYS A 161 16.30 34.32 -13.14
C LYS A 161 15.28 33.63 -14.05
N GLY A 162 14.05 33.42 -13.58
CA GLY A 162 13.01 32.68 -14.30
C GLY A 162 13.29 31.18 -14.42
N THR A 163 14.30 30.65 -13.72
CA THR A 163 14.61 29.22 -13.72
C THR A 163 13.66 28.47 -12.81
N SER A 164 13.14 27.34 -13.28
CA SER A 164 12.24 26.47 -12.52
C SER A 164 12.82 25.06 -12.40
N THR A 165 12.61 24.45 -11.24
CA THR A 165 12.92 23.05 -10.99
C THR A 165 11.66 22.35 -10.49
N GLU A 166 11.52 21.07 -10.85
CA GLU A 166 10.33 20.28 -10.54
C GLU A 166 10.68 19.18 -9.53
N GLY A 167 9.82 19.02 -8.54
CA GLY A 167 9.70 17.86 -7.68
C GLY A 167 8.32 17.24 -7.86
N ARG A 168 8.02 16.19 -7.09
CA ARG A 168 6.75 15.47 -7.23
C ARG A 168 6.12 15.21 -5.88
N LEU A 169 4.81 15.41 -5.81
CA LEU A 169 4.00 15.22 -4.62
C LEU A 169 3.06 14.04 -4.84
N ARG A 170 3.09 13.09 -3.90
CA ARG A 170 2.19 11.94 -3.87
C ARG A 170 1.50 11.85 -2.52
N GLY A 171 0.20 11.69 -2.53
CA GLY A 171 -0.58 11.63 -1.31
C GLY A 171 -1.90 10.95 -1.54
N TYR A 172 -2.46 10.40 -0.47
CA TYR A 172 -3.78 9.82 -0.48
C TYR A 172 -4.41 9.92 0.90
N SER A 173 -5.74 9.98 0.94
CA SER A 173 -6.51 10.02 2.18
C SER A 173 -7.89 9.42 1.98
N GLY A 174 -8.53 9.04 3.08
CA GLY A 174 -9.87 8.46 3.09
C GLY A 174 -10.69 8.99 4.25
N ALA A 175 -11.95 9.32 4.01
CA ALA A 175 -12.91 9.64 5.07
C ALA A 175 -14.36 9.49 4.60
N THR A 176 -15.29 9.39 5.55
CA THR A 176 -16.74 9.42 5.28
C THR A 176 -17.25 10.77 4.76
N LYS A 177 -16.47 11.86 4.95
CA LYS A 177 -16.75 13.20 4.40
C LYS A 177 -15.60 13.68 3.54
N LYS A 178 -15.90 14.17 2.33
CA LYS A 178 -14.90 14.68 1.38
C LYS A 178 -13.99 15.75 1.99
N ASP A 179 -14.54 16.73 2.70
CA ASP A 179 -13.74 17.81 3.31
C ASP A 179 -12.76 17.28 4.37
N ARG A 180 -13.16 16.24 5.11
CA ARG A 180 -12.27 15.60 6.09
C ARG A 180 -11.15 14.84 5.39
N ALA A 181 -11.45 14.12 4.31
CA ALA A 181 -10.42 13.49 3.49
C ALA A 181 -9.45 14.54 2.95
N MET A 182 -9.95 15.69 2.47
CA MET A 182 -9.12 16.76 1.93
C MET A 182 -8.19 17.38 2.98
N ALA A 183 -8.70 17.60 4.21
CA ALA A 183 -7.87 18.05 5.31
C ALA A 183 -6.77 17.03 5.68
N LEU A 184 -7.09 15.73 5.74
CA LEU A 184 -6.09 14.69 6.00
C LEU A 184 -5.04 14.60 4.88
N LEU A 185 -5.43 14.83 3.63
CA LEU A 185 -4.51 14.86 2.50
C LEU A 185 -3.51 16.01 2.65
N ALA A 186 -4.00 17.22 2.94
CA ALA A 186 -3.16 18.40 3.18
C ALA A 186 -2.11 18.14 4.29
N ASP A 187 -2.54 17.62 5.45
CA ASP A 187 -1.67 17.33 6.60
C ASP A 187 -0.54 16.36 6.27
N SER A 188 -0.75 15.46 5.32
CA SER A 188 0.23 14.41 4.95
C SER A 188 1.30 14.88 3.95
N MET A 189 1.13 16.07 3.35
CA MET A 189 1.88 16.49 2.17
C MET A 189 2.94 17.56 2.44
N ALA A 190 2.87 18.30 3.55
CA ALA A 190 3.76 19.45 3.81
C ALA A 190 5.25 19.05 3.81
N SER A 191 5.64 18.07 4.63
CA SER A 191 7.03 17.62 4.69
C SER A 191 7.53 17.00 3.38
N GLN A 192 6.63 16.41 2.57
CA GLN A 192 6.97 15.90 1.25
C GLN A 192 7.24 17.06 0.28
N ALA A 193 6.45 18.12 0.34
CA ALA A 193 6.61 19.31 -0.50
C ALA A 193 7.96 19.99 -0.23
N LEU A 194 8.35 20.11 1.04
CA LEU A 194 9.64 20.70 1.38
C LEU A 194 10.80 19.82 0.90
N ASP A 195 10.75 18.51 1.18
CA ASP A 195 11.81 17.58 0.76
C ASP A 195 12.02 17.60 -0.77
N ALA A 196 10.93 17.75 -1.53
CA ALA A 196 10.94 17.80 -2.98
C ALA A 196 11.67 19.02 -3.56
N VAL A 197 11.74 20.14 -2.84
CA VAL A 197 12.28 21.42 -3.38
C VAL A 197 13.50 21.98 -2.63
N ILE A 198 13.73 21.59 -1.37
CA ILE A 198 14.73 22.23 -0.49
C ILE A 198 16.17 22.11 -1.01
N ALA A 199 16.53 20.96 -1.59
CA ALA A 199 17.86 20.78 -2.17
C ALA A 199 18.08 21.74 -3.34
N GLN A 200 17.09 21.89 -4.22
CA GLN A 200 17.15 22.78 -5.38
C GLN A 200 17.19 24.24 -4.96
N LEU A 201 16.43 24.60 -3.92
CA LEU A 201 16.42 25.94 -3.33
C LEU A 201 17.79 26.35 -2.80
N MET A 202 18.44 25.48 -2.04
CA MET A 202 19.77 25.75 -1.48
C MET A 202 20.88 25.70 -2.53
N ASP A 203 20.68 24.95 -3.63
CA ASP A 203 21.63 24.87 -4.74
C ASP A 203 21.57 26.09 -5.68
N HIS A 204 20.49 26.88 -5.60
CA HIS A 204 20.29 28.00 -6.48
C HIS A 204 21.38 29.08 -6.29
N PRO A 205 21.92 29.69 -7.37
CA PRO A 205 23.01 30.65 -7.28
C PRO A 205 22.78 31.79 -6.29
N SER A 206 21.59 32.41 -6.27
CA SER A 206 21.27 33.53 -5.37
C SER A 206 21.25 33.13 -3.88
N VAL A 207 21.08 31.85 -3.56
CA VAL A 207 21.19 31.31 -2.19
C VAL A 207 22.62 30.87 -1.92
N ARG A 208 23.30 30.25 -2.89
CA ARG A 208 24.73 29.88 -2.77
C ARG A 208 25.62 31.09 -2.48
N GLU A 209 25.40 32.21 -3.16
CA GLU A 209 26.10 33.48 -2.91
C GLU A 209 26.01 33.91 -1.44
N ILE A 210 24.88 33.65 -0.77
CA ILE A 210 24.74 33.90 0.66
C ILE A 210 25.56 32.89 1.46
N THR A 211 25.46 31.60 1.13
CA THR A 211 26.13 30.52 1.87
C THR A 211 27.65 30.46 1.69
N GLU A 212 28.17 31.08 0.62
CA GLU A 212 29.59 31.16 0.26
C GLU A 212 30.16 32.56 0.46
N GLY A 213 29.31 33.55 0.74
CA GLY A 213 29.68 34.93 0.98
C GLY A 213 30.28 35.19 2.36
N SER A 214 30.49 36.46 2.69
CA SER A 214 31.08 36.90 3.96
C SER A 214 30.07 37.53 4.95
N ASP A 215 28.76 37.56 4.61
CA ASP A 215 27.74 38.09 5.52
C ASP A 215 27.41 37.08 6.62
N ILE A 216 28.05 37.27 7.78
CA ILE A 216 27.94 36.37 8.93
C ILE A 216 26.48 36.22 9.37
N LYS A 217 25.65 37.28 9.32
CA LYS A 217 24.26 37.21 9.81
C LYS A 217 23.40 36.36 8.88
N LEU A 218 23.56 36.52 7.57
CA LEU A 218 22.82 35.71 6.60
C LEU A 218 23.31 34.25 6.58
N LEU A 219 24.62 34.04 6.78
CA LEU A 219 25.20 32.71 6.97
C LEU A 219 24.63 32.00 8.21
N GLU A 220 24.62 32.67 9.36
CA GLU A 220 24.04 32.15 10.61
C GLU A 220 22.57 31.79 10.43
N ARG A 221 21.82 32.64 9.69
CA ARG A 221 20.40 32.41 9.38
C ARG A 221 20.17 31.13 8.57
N LEU A 222 21.02 30.83 7.58
CA LEU A 222 20.90 29.61 6.74
C LEU A 222 21.65 28.39 7.31
N GLN A 223 22.32 28.51 8.44
CA GLN A 223 23.02 27.40 9.07
C GLN A 223 22.12 26.19 9.39
N PRO A 224 20.83 26.36 9.79
CA PRO A 224 19.88 25.26 9.93
C PRO A 224 19.66 24.51 8.61
N ALA A 225 19.40 25.20 7.49
CA ALA A 225 19.24 24.57 6.17
C ALA A 225 20.49 23.80 5.71
N ARG A 226 21.69 24.37 5.91
CA ARG A 226 22.96 23.70 5.57
C ARG A 226 23.15 22.43 6.38
N THR A 227 22.88 22.50 7.68
CA THR A 227 23.00 21.35 8.59
C THR A 227 21.98 20.28 8.22
N PHE A 228 20.74 20.69 7.92
CA PHE A 228 19.68 19.80 7.46
C PHE A 228 20.08 19.06 6.18
N LEU A 229 20.54 19.76 5.13
CA LEU A 229 20.92 19.13 3.87
C LEU A 229 22.12 18.19 4.00
N LYS A 230 23.11 18.56 4.82
CA LYS A 230 24.25 17.69 5.11
C LYS A 230 23.78 16.38 5.76
N ASN A 231 22.92 16.48 6.77
CA ASN A 231 22.38 15.30 7.46
C ASN A 231 21.51 14.48 6.50
N ARG A 232 20.58 15.12 5.79
CA ARG A 232 19.74 14.48 4.77
C ARG A 232 20.56 13.69 3.75
N ALA A 233 21.57 14.29 3.13
CA ALA A 233 22.40 13.62 2.13
C ALA A 233 23.16 12.42 2.73
N ALA A 234 23.71 12.57 3.94
CA ALA A 234 24.42 11.49 4.63
C ALA A 234 23.49 10.32 5.00
N GLU A 235 22.29 10.63 5.52
CA GLU A 235 21.31 9.62 5.93
C GLU A 235 20.72 8.87 4.73
N LEU A 236 20.33 9.58 3.66
CA LEU A 236 19.81 8.96 2.43
C LEU A 236 20.89 8.14 1.71
N GLY A 237 22.13 8.64 1.64
CA GLY A 237 23.25 7.89 1.08
C GLY A 237 23.51 6.59 1.84
N ARG A 238 23.55 6.66 3.18
CA ARG A 238 23.71 5.47 4.03
C ARG A 238 22.56 4.48 3.83
N ALA A 239 21.32 4.94 3.78
CA ALA A 239 20.16 4.07 3.54
C ALA A 239 20.27 3.32 2.20
N SER A 240 20.62 4.04 1.11
CA SER A 240 20.84 3.45 -0.22
C SER A 240 21.95 2.40 -0.21
N ASP A 241 23.09 2.70 0.40
CA ASP A 241 24.22 1.76 0.53
C ASP A 241 23.85 0.54 1.35
N THR A 242 23.11 0.73 2.45
CA THR A 242 22.65 -0.33 3.34
C THR A 242 21.67 -1.29 2.64
N TYR A 243 20.68 -0.78 1.91
CA TYR A 243 19.79 -1.64 1.11
C TYR A 243 20.57 -2.44 0.06
N SER A 244 21.46 -1.77 -0.68
CA SER A 244 22.28 -2.39 -1.72
C SER A 244 23.23 -3.46 -1.17
N ALA A 245 23.83 -3.21 -0.01
CA ALA A 245 24.71 -4.16 0.65
C ALA A 245 23.94 -5.40 1.11
N ARG A 246 22.78 -5.24 1.75
CA ARG A 246 21.97 -6.38 2.21
C ARG A 246 21.45 -7.22 1.03
N ALA A 247 21.03 -6.59 -0.07
CA ALA A 247 20.61 -7.33 -1.25
C ALA A 247 21.73 -8.20 -1.85
N ARG A 248 22.95 -7.67 -1.94
CA ARG A 248 24.13 -8.44 -2.39
C ARG A 248 24.50 -9.59 -1.46
N GLU A 249 24.35 -9.39 -0.15
CA GLU A 249 24.60 -10.44 0.85
C GLU A 249 23.63 -11.61 0.67
N VAL A 250 22.32 -11.33 0.61
CA VAL A 250 21.28 -12.34 0.36
C VAL A 250 21.51 -13.06 -0.98
N GLU A 251 21.87 -12.33 -2.04
CA GLU A 251 22.19 -12.92 -3.35
C GLU A 251 23.43 -13.84 -3.32
N ALA A 252 24.45 -13.48 -2.53
CA ALA A 252 25.66 -14.26 -2.39
C ALA A 252 25.43 -15.54 -1.57
N GLU A 253 24.56 -15.50 -0.55
CA GLU A 253 24.16 -16.65 0.26
C GLU A 253 23.56 -17.77 -0.60
N GLU A 254 22.76 -17.41 -1.61
CA GLU A 254 22.13 -18.36 -2.54
C GLU A 254 23.08 -19.02 -3.55
N GLN A 255 24.35 -18.61 -3.61
CA GLN A 255 25.41 -19.24 -4.43
C GLN A 255 25.05 -19.39 -5.93
N GLY A 256 24.25 -18.46 -6.47
CA GLY A 256 23.83 -18.48 -7.88
C GLY A 256 22.73 -19.50 -8.21
N ARG A 257 22.12 -20.16 -7.21
CA ARG A 257 20.96 -21.06 -7.40
C ARG A 257 19.67 -20.31 -7.75
N VAL A 258 19.62 -19.03 -7.40
CA VAL A 258 18.43 -18.18 -7.44
C VAL A 258 18.63 -17.02 -8.40
N THR A 259 17.61 -16.73 -9.20
CA THR A 259 17.49 -15.53 -10.03
C THR A 259 16.45 -14.60 -9.40
N PHE A 260 16.89 -13.45 -8.91
CA PHE A 260 15.99 -12.43 -8.39
C PHE A 260 15.26 -11.71 -9.52
N LEU A 261 13.94 -11.63 -9.41
CA LEU A 261 13.06 -10.97 -10.37
C LEU A 261 12.66 -9.56 -9.92
N SER A 262 12.86 -9.25 -8.62
CA SER A 262 12.61 -7.94 -8.02
C SER A 262 13.89 -7.14 -7.80
N HIS A 263 13.76 -5.81 -7.83
CA HIS A 263 14.81 -4.87 -7.42
C HIS A 263 15.17 -5.02 -5.93
N ALA A 264 16.38 -4.58 -5.55
CA ALA A 264 16.96 -4.76 -4.22
C ALA A 264 16.13 -4.16 -3.06
N ALA A 265 15.41 -3.07 -3.32
CA ALA A 265 14.60 -2.35 -2.34
C ALA A 265 13.09 -2.55 -2.55
N ALA A 266 12.68 -3.51 -3.39
CA ALA A 266 11.27 -3.77 -3.65
C ALA A 266 10.55 -4.28 -2.39
N GLU A 267 9.27 -3.94 -2.26
CA GLU A 267 8.34 -4.56 -1.29
C GLU A 267 7.27 -5.34 -2.04
N ASP A 268 7.71 -6.43 -2.67
CA ASP A 268 6.90 -7.27 -3.54
C ASP A 268 6.35 -8.49 -2.79
N LEU A 269 5.05 -8.77 -2.94
CA LEU A 269 4.42 -10.01 -2.51
C LEU A 269 3.96 -10.83 -3.71
N LEU A 270 4.23 -12.13 -3.70
CA LEU A 270 3.82 -13.07 -4.74
C LEU A 270 2.33 -13.39 -4.59
N VAL A 271 1.50 -12.94 -5.53
CA VAL A 271 0.06 -13.22 -5.50
C VAL A 271 -0.25 -14.59 -6.12
N GLY A 272 0.57 -15.01 -7.07
CA GLY A 272 0.53 -16.33 -7.71
C GLY A 272 1.13 -16.32 -9.11
N ALA A 273 1.20 -17.48 -9.74
CA ALA A 273 1.80 -17.66 -11.07
C ALA A 273 0.81 -18.30 -12.05
N ALA A 274 0.92 -17.94 -13.33
CA ALA A 274 0.13 -18.51 -14.41
C ALA A 274 0.94 -18.53 -15.72
N GLU A 275 0.30 -18.87 -16.84
CA GLU A 275 0.98 -18.93 -18.14
C GLU A 275 1.61 -17.59 -18.52
N GLY A 276 2.92 -17.61 -18.81
CA GLY A 276 3.69 -16.44 -19.26
C GLY A 276 4.27 -15.54 -18.16
N GLY A 277 3.88 -15.71 -16.89
CA GLY A 277 4.28 -14.76 -15.85
C GLY A 277 3.68 -15.01 -14.47
N TYR A 278 3.70 -13.98 -13.64
CA TYR A 278 3.24 -14.01 -12.26
C TYR A 278 2.61 -12.69 -11.86
N PHE A 279 1.69 -12.77 -10.90
CA PHE A 279 1.09 -11.63 -10.25
C PHE A 279 1.89 -11.22 -9.03
N VAL A 280 2.07 -9.92 -8.88
CA VAL A 280 2.78 -9.35 -7.75
C VAL A 280 1.98 -8.18 -7.21
N LYS A 281 1.91 -8.10 -5.88
CA LYS A 281 1.52 -6.90 -5.17
C LYS A 281 2.80 -6.12 -4.89
N THR A 282 2.84 -4.84 -5.22
CA THR A 282 3.99 -3.98 -4.96
C THR A 282 3.56 -2.60 -4.45
N ALA A 283 4.50 -1.85 -3.89
CA ALA A 283 4.29 -0.47 -3.47
C ALA A 283 5.54 0.36 -3.79
N ASP A 284 5.34 1.55 -4.35
CA ASP A 284 6.43 2.52 -4.45
C ASP A 284 6.72 3.07 -3.07
N VAL A 285 7.99 2.97 -2.67
CA VAL A 285 8.44 3.40 -1.36
C VAL A 285 9.39 4.57 -1.52
N SER A 286 9.00 5.74 -1.01
CA SER A 286 9.85 6.91 -0.94
C SER A 286 10.43 7.05 0.47
N VAL A 287 11.76 7.00 0.58
CA VAL A 287 12.46 7.35 1.82
C VAL A 287 12.91 8.80 1.71
N PHE A 288 12.57 9.61 2.71
CA PHE A 288 12.96 11.02 2.78
C PHE A 288 13.40 11.39 4.20
N PHE A 289 14.09 12.52 4.37
CA PHE A 289 14.59 12.97 5.66
C PHE A 289 13.67 14.06 6.20
N SER A 290 12.91 13.76 7.25
CA SER A 290 11.93 14.71 7.80
C SER A 290 12.60 15.89 8.49
N VAL A 291 12.17 17.11 8.17
CA VAL A 291 12.61 18.34 8.87
C VAL A 291 12.18 18.31 10.33
N HIS A 292 10.92 17.95 10.58
CA HIS A 292 10.36 17.88 11.93
C HIS A 292 10.99 16.76 12.76
N ALA A 293 11.02 15.53 12.25
CA ALA A 293 11.49 14.37 13.01
C ALA A 293 13.02 14.25 13.04
N LYS A 294 13.74 14.95 12.15
CA LYS A 294 15.21 14.92 12.02
C LYS A 294 15.78 13.50 11.86
N GLN A 295 15.01 12.65 11.18
CA GLN A 295 15.34 11.25 10.90
C GLN A 295 14.74 10.83 9.57
N LEU A 296 15.21 9.69 9.04
CA LEU A 296 14.58 9.07 7.88
C LEU A 296 13.14 8.68 8.21
N VAL A 297 12.25 9.01 7.30
CA VAL A 297 10.86 8.61 7.29
C VAL A 297 10.55 8.01 5.92
N ARG A 298 9.44 7.29 5.84
CA ARG A 298 9.05 6.54 4.64
C ARG A 298 7.61 6.89 4.29
N SER A 299 7.37 7.16 3.02
CA SER A 299 6.03 7.32 2.45
C SER A 299 5.79 6.16 1.49
N GLU A 300 4.71 5.43 1.70
CA GLU A 300 4.23 4.43 0.75
C GLU A 300 3.32 5.15 -0.25
N ALA A 301 3.47 4.88 -1.54
CA ALA A 301 2.42 5.16 -2.49
C ALA A 301 1.27 4.14 -2.31
N LEU A 302 0.14 4.39 -2.99
CA LEU A 302 -0.91 3.39 -3.09
C LEU A 302 -0.34 2.08 -3.63
N GLU A 303 -0.73 0.98 -2.99
CA GLU A 303 -0.29 -0.34 -3.40
C GLU A 303 -0.89 -0.70 -4.75
N THR A 304 -0.17 -1.53 -5.50
CA THR A 304 -0.58 -1.96 -6.83
C THR A 304 -0.54 -3.46 -6.92
N VAL A 305 -1.43 -4.01 -7.74
CA VAL A 305 -1.33 -5.39 -8.23
C VAL A 305 -1.05 -5.34 -9.72
N GLU A 306 -0.04 -6.07 -10.15
CA GLU A 306 0.40 -6.09 -11.54
C GLU A 306 0.79 -7.50 -11.99
N TRP A 307 0.79 -7.69 -13.31
CA TRP A 307 1.28 -8.89 -13.96
C TRP A 307 2.69 -8.65 -14.51
N ARG A 308 3.65 -9.50 -14.13
CA ARG A 308 5.03 -9.44 -14.61
C ARG A 308 5.37 -10.68 -15.45
N PRO A 309 6.00 -10.52 -16.63
CA PRO A 309 6.48 -11.66 -17.41
C PRO A 309 7.63 -12.36 -16.69
N LEU A 310 7.71 -13.69 -16.82
CA LEU A 310 8.78 -14.47 -16.16
C LEU A 310 10.13 -14.38 -16.91
N ASP A 311 10.11 -14.19 -18.23
CA ASP A 311 11.34 -14.04 -19.03
C ASP A 311 11.74 -12.57 -19.16
N THR A 312 12.81 -12.19 -18.47
CA THR A 312 13.29 -10.80 -18.33
C THR A 312 14.02 -10.26 -19.56
N LYS A 313 14.23 -11.06 -20.63
CA LYS A 313 14.77 -10.55 -21.92
C LYS A 313 13.86 -9.52 -22.60
N THR A 314 12.62 -9.37 -22.12
CA THR A 314 11.63 -8.39 -22.60
C THR A 314 11.16 -7.43 -21.50
N ALA A 315 11.72 -7.46 -20.29
CA ALA A 315 11.36 -6.52 -19.22
C ALA A 315 12.26 -5.27 -19.31
N PRO A 316 11.72 -4.03 -19.23
CA PRO A 316 12.52 -2.83 -19.36
C PRO A 316 13.52 -2.74 -18.20
N THR A 317 14.81 -2.86 -18.52
CA THR A 317 15.86 -2.28 -17.69
C THR A 317 15.61 -0.78 -17.67
N THR A 318 15.17 -0.26 -16.52
CA THR A 318 14.99 1.17 -16.21
C THR A 318 13.99 1.92 -17.12
N ASP A 319 12.69 1.79 -16.78
CA ASP A 319 11.48 2.59 -17.12
C ASP A 319 11.53 3.60 -18.30
N PRO A 320 10.74 3.45 -19.39
CA PRO A 320 9.31 3.82 -19.41
C PRO A 320 8.49 2.84 -20.27
N GLY A 321 7.97 1.82 -19.61
CA GLY A 321 7.11 0.79 -20.19
C GLY A 321 6.55 -0.10 -19.08
N ALA A 322 6.43 0.47 -17.87
CA ALA A 322 6.03 -0.22 -16.66
C ALA A 322 4.79 -1.09 -16.92
N PRO A 323 4.71 -2.29 -16.31
CA PRO A 323 3.49 -3.08 -16.37
C PRO A 323 2.31 -2.18 -16.02
N LYS A 324 1.29 -2.13 -16.89
CA LYS A 324 0.07 -1.36 -16.59
C LYS A 324 -0.51 -1.98 -15.31
N PRO A 325 -0.59 -1.24 -14.18
CA PRO A 325 -1.12 -1.81 -12.95
C PRO A 325 -2.57 -2.23 -13.20
N MET A 326 -2.90 -3.45 -12.79
CA MET A 326 -4.26 -3.98 -12.91
C MET A 326 -5.16 -3.39 -11.83
N TRP A 327 -4.59 -3.07 -10.68
CA TRP A 327 -5.31 -2.45 -9.59
C TRP A 327 -4.38 -1.53 -8.79
N ARG A 328 -4.97 -0.48 -8.23
CA ARG A 328 -4.30 0.44 -7.31
C ARG A 328 -5.27 0.87 -6.21
N GLY A 329 -4.84 0.81 -4.97
CA GLY A 329 -5.65 1.23 -3.84
C GLY A 329 -4.89 1.27 -2.52
N TYR A 330 -5.61 1.69 -1.48
CA TYR A 330 -5.05 1.77 -0.14
C TYR A 330 -4.99 0.36 0.46
N HIS A 331 -3.77 -0.11 0.73
CA HIS A 331 -3.43 -1.26 1.56
C HIS A 331 -4.24 -2.56 1.32
N VAL A 332 -3.57 -3.57 0.76
CA VAL A 332 -4.01 -4.96 0.69
C VAL A 332 -3.86 -5.58 2.09
N TYR A 333 -4.99 -5.72 2.80
CA TYR A 333 -5.05 -6.09 4.22
C TYR A 333 -4.59 -7.51 4.53
N SER A 334 -4.85 -8.45 3.62
CA SER A 334 -4.50 -9.86 3.79
C SER A 334 -3.87 -10.41 2.53
N TYR A 335 -3.24 -11.58 2.63
CA TYR A 335 -2.47 -12.14 1.54
C TYR A 335 -3.38 -12.39 0.31
N PRO A 336 -3.13 -11.73 -0.84
CA PRO A 336 -3.97 -11.86 -2.03
C PRO A 336 -3.76 -13.21 -2.70
N SER A 337 -4.63 -13.58 -3.65
CA SER A 337 -4.45 -14.78 -4.45
C SER A 337 -4.81 -14.58 -5.92
N SER A 338 -4.21 -15.36 -6.80
CA SER A 338 -4.62 -15.46 -8.20
C SER A 338 -5.50 -16.69 -8.45
N GLN A 339 -6.46 -16.56 -9.35
CA GLN A 339 -7.10 -17.70 -9.99
C GLN A 339 -6.04 -18.56 -10.69
N ARG A 340 -6.21 -19.89 -10.68
CA ARG A 340 -5.23 -20.85 -11.23
C ARG A 340 -4.88 -20.61 -12.71
N ASP A 341 -5.82 -20.15 -13.52
CA ASP A 341 -5.60 -19.83 -14.94
C ASP A 341 -4.96 -18.45 -15.13
N GLY A 342 -4.98 -17.65 -14.06
CA GLY A 342 -4.41 -16.33 -14.00
C GLY A 342 -5.31 -15.23 -14.56
N ASP A 343 -6.58 -15.47 -14.87
CA ASP A 343 -7.45 -14.42 -15.44
C ASP A 343 -7.90 -13.38 -14.42
N ARG A 344 -7.88 -13.73 -13.13
CA ARG A 344 -8.34 -12.88 -12.03
C ARG A 344 -7.45 -13.01 -10.81
N VAL A 345 -7.43 -11.96 -9.99
CA VAL A 345 -6.88 -11.96 -8.63
C VAL A 345 -7.98 -11.58 -7.64
N ALA A 346 -7.93 -12.14 -6.44
CA ALA A 346 -8.70 -11.66 -5.30
C ALA A 346 -7.77 -11.06 -4.26
N LEU A 347 -8.24 -9.98 -3.66
CA LEU A 347 -7.54 -9.26 -2.61
C LEU A 347 -8.56 -8.77 -1.58
N VAL A 348 -8.07 -8.53 -0.36
CA VAL A 348 -8.84 -7.82 0.65
C VAL A 348 -8.29 -6.42 0.76
N GLU A 349 -9.08 -5.40 0.42
CA GLU A 349 -8.67 -3.99 0.61
C GLU A 349 -8.94 -3.56 2.06
N ASP A 350 -8.08 -2.68 2.57
CA ASP A 350 -8.39 -1.84 3.71
C ASP A 350 -8.90 -0.48 3.20
N LEU A 351 -10.11 -0.08 3.56
CA LEU A 351 -10.58 1.27 3.23
C LEU A 351 -10.18 2.23 4.34
N PHE A 352 -8.87 2.49 4.49
CA PHE A 352 -8.30 3.44 5.47
C PHE A 352 -8.74 3.19 6.91
N GLY A 353 -8.81 1.93 7.30
CA GLY A 353 -9.22 1.47 8.62
C GLY A 353 -10.74 1.41 8.81
N TRP A 354 -11.54 1.94 7.88
CA TRP A 354 -13.00 1.98 8.00
C TRP A 354 -13.66 0.63 7.75
N ALA A 355 -13.32 -0.03 6.64
CA ALA A 355 -13.90 -1.31 6.27
C ALA A 355 -12.89 -2.23 5.60
N LYS A 356 -13.24 -3.52 5.54
CA LYS A 356 -12.55 -4.49 4.69
C LYS A 356 -13.44 -4.86 3.52
N THR A 357 -12.81 -5.09 2.37
CA THR A 357 -13.52 -5.48 1.15
C THR A 357 -13.05 -6.85 0.70
N ILE A 358 -13.90 -7.62 0.03
CA ILE A 358 -13.42 -8.71 -0.84
C ILE A 358 -13.50 -8.16 -2.25
N THR A 359 -12.38 -8.07 -2.94
CA THR A 359 -12.28 -7.47 -4.26
C THR A 359 -11.71 -8.47 -5.24
N THR A 360 -12.31 -8.55 -6.42
CA THR A 360 -11.76 -9.30 -7.54
C THR A 360 -11.32 -8.33 -8.64
N VAL A 361 -10.21 -8.64 -9.30
CA VAL A 361 -9.67 -7.83 -10.40
C VAL A 361 -9.34 -8.76 -11.55
N ASP A 362 -9.84 -8.47 -12.74
CA ASP A 362 -9.46 -9.24 -13.94
C ASP A 362 -8.18 -8.72 -14.61
N ARG A 363 -7.63 -9.49 -15.55
CA ARG A 363 -6.42 -9.12 -16.33
C ARG A 363 -6.51 -7.78 -17.07
N SER A 364 -7.70 -7.27 -17.36
CA SER A 364 -7.87 -5.95 -18.00
C SER A 364 -7.72 -4.79 -17.01
N GLY A 365 -7.72 -5.09 -15.71
CA GLY A 365 -7.72 -4.15 -14.61
C GLY A 365 -9.11 -3.75 -14.14
N GLN A 366 -10.16 -4.48 -14.55
CA GLN A 366 -11.50 -4.22 -14.06
C GLN A 366 -11.64 -4.81 -12.65
N ALA A 367 -11.75 -3.92 -11.66
CA ALA A 367 -11.94 -4.27 -10.26
C ALA A 367 -13.42 -4.27 -9.87
N LYS A 368 -13.81 -5.24 -9.04
CA LYS A 368 -15.15 -5.38 -8.49
C LYS A 368 -15.07 -5.74 -7.02
N ARG A 369 -15.62 -4.87 -6.18
CA ARG A 369 -15.78 -5.11 -4.74
C ARG A 369 -17.02 -5.98 -4.52
N VAL A 370 -16.77 -7.25 -4.24
CA VAL A 370 -17.78 -8.30 -4.04
C VAL A 370 -18.50 -8.10 -2.71
N ARG A 371 -17.78 -7.63 -1.67
CA ARG A 371 -18.34 -7.30 -0.35
C ARG A 371 -17.56 -6.14 0.27
N ILE A 372 -18.24 -5.29 1.04
CA ILE A 372 -17.64 -4.22 1.85
C ILE A 372 -18.28 -4.29 3.23
N ASP A 373 -17.46 -4.37 4.28
CA ASP A 373 -17.96 -4.58 5.64
C ASP A 373 -17.08 -3.86 6.69
N PRO A 374 -17.65 -2.96 7.51
CA PRO A 374 -16.90 -2.22 8.53
C PRO A 374 -16.59 -3.05 9.79
N GLU A 375 -17.40 -4.05 10.09
CA GLU A 375 -17.30 -4.83 11.33
C GLU A 375 -16.44 -6.08 11.13
N HIS A 376 -16.51 -6.67 9.94
CA HIS A 376 -15.82 -7.91 9.63
C HIS A 376 -14.41 -7.69 9.07
N ARG A 377 -13.55 -8.70 9.22
CA ARG A 377 -12.16 -8.71 8.76
C ARG A 377 -11.92 -9.94 7.90
N PHE A 378 -12.08 -9.76 6.59
CA PHE A 378 -11.83 -10.83 5.62
C PHE A 378 -10.34 -11.11 5.49
N VAL A 379 -9.95 -12.38 5.41
CA VAL A 379 -8.55 -12.78 5.16
C VAL A 379 -8.46 -13.99 4.22
N ASP A 380 -7.29 -14.11 3.58
CA ASP A 380 -6.90 -15.23 2.69
C ASP A 380 -7.92 -15.55 1.58
N PRO A 381 -8.37 -14.56 0.78
CA PRO A 381 -9.34 -14.82 -0.27
C PRO A 381 -8.77 -15.76 -1.33
N ARG A 382 -9.56 -16.73 -1.83
CA ARG A 382 -9.21 -17.62 -2.95
C ARG A 382 -10.32 -17.70 -3.98
N ILE A 383 -10.00 -17.33 -5.22
CA ILE A 383 -10.92 -17.43 -6.36
C ILE A 383 -10.96 -18.87 -6.88
N ALA A 384 -12.17 -19.39 -7.10
CA ALA A 384 -12.38 -20.67 -7.74
C ALA A 384 -11.87 -20.67 -9.19
N PRO A 385 -11.40 -21.80 -9.74
CA PRO A 385 -11.31 -21.98 -11.19
C PRO A 385 -12.58 -21.50 -11.89
N GLY A 386 -12.45 -20.89 -13.07
CA GLY A 386 -13.57 -20.25 -13.78
C GLY A 386 -14.08 -18.94 -13.19
N GLY A 387 -13.63 -18.51 -12.00
CA GLY A 387 -13.80 -17.16 -11.47
C GLY A 387 -15.19 -16.81 -10.92
N LYS A 388 -16.11 -17.77 -10.81
CA LYS A 388 -17.50 -17.52 -10.36
C LYS A 388 -17.68 -17.36 -8.86
N PHE A 389 -16.75 -17.91 -8.08
CA PHE A 389 -16.83 -17.89 -6.62
C PHE A 389 -15.50 -17.43 -6.01
N VAL A 390 -15.60 -16.77 -4.87
CA VAL A 390 -14.46 -16.44 -4.00
C VAL A 390 -14.74 -16.97 -2.61
N ALA A 391 -13.83 -17.78 -2.09
CA ALA A 391 -13.85 -18.22 -0.70
C ALA A 391 -12.93 -17.33 0.13
N ALA A 392 -13.28 -17.04 1.37
CA ALA A 392 -12.44 -16.27 2.28
C ALA A 392 -12.73 -16.68 3.72
N TYR A 393 -11.79 -16.38 4.61
CA TYR A 393 -12.07 -16.37 6.03
C TYR A 393 -12.72 -15.06 6.45
N ASP A 394 -13.70 -15.15 7.33
CA ASP A 394 -14.35 -14.04 8.00
C ASP A 394 -13.98 -14.02 9.47
N ARG A 395 -13.59 -12.85 9.99
CA ARG A 395 -13.32 -12.67 11.41
C ARG A 395 -14.09 -11.46 11.94
N PRO A 396 -14.92 -11.62 12.98
CA PRO A 396 -15.62 -10.48 13.58
C PRO A 396 -14.67 -9.54 14.33
N ALA A 397 -13.51 -10.03 14.79
CA ALA A 397 -12.49 -9.22 15.46
C ALA A 397 -11.08 -9.82 15.31
N PRO A 398 -10.01 -9.04 15.52
CA PRO A 398 -8.65 -9.56 15.56
C PRO A 398 -8.51 -10.69 16.60
N GLY A 399 -8.02 -11.85 16.16
CA GLY A 399 -7.82 -13.02 17.02
C GLY A 399 -9.07 -13.87 17.29
N ALA A 400 -10.25 -13.47 16.80
CA ALA A 400 -11.46 -14.30 16.86
C ALA A 400 -11.34 -15.55 15.95
N PRO A 401 -12.10 -16.63 16.25
CA PRO A 401 -12.30 -17.73 15.32
C PRO A 401 -12.71 -17.22 13.94
N ALA A 402 -12.22 -17.90 12.91
CA ALA A 402 -12.40 -17.48 11.53
C ALA A 402 -13.45 -18.36 10.86
N ASP A 403 -14.58 -17.79 10.47
CA ASP A 403 -15.59 -18.51 9.70
C ASP A 403 -15.15 -18.66 8.25
N LEU A 404 -15.55 -19.74 7.61
CA LEU A 404 -15.29 -19.96 6.18
C LEU A 404 -16.53 -19.58 5.40
N MET A 405 -16.40 -18.64 4.46
CA MET A 405 -17.50 -18.23 3.58
C MET A 405 -17.15 -18.39 2.11
N VAL A 406 -18.17 -18.48 1.27
CA VAL A 406 -18.07 -18.41 -0.19
C VAL A 406 -19.10 -17.42 -0.73
N LEU A 407 -18.62 -16.49 -1.55
CA LEU A 407 -19.43 -15.49 -2.23
C LEU A 407 -19.42 -15.73 -3.75
N GLU A 408 -20.55 -15.46 -4.42
CA GLU A 408 -20.58 -15.25 -5.87
C GLU A 408 -19.81 -13.97 -6.23
N THR A 409 -18.88 -14.05 -7.18
CA THR A 409 -18.07 -12.89 -7.59
C THR A 409 -18.90 -11.81 -8.30
N ASP A 410 -20.02 -12.20 -8.92
CA ASP A 410 -20.87 -11.28 -9.66
C ASP A 410 -21.88 -10.51 -8.82
N GLY A 411 -22.49 -11.16 -7.82
CA GLY A 411 -23.55 -10.57 -7.01
C GLY A 411 -23.17 -10.28 -5.57
N GLY A 412 -22.01 -10.79 -5.10
CA GLY A 412 -21.65 -10.74 -3.68
C GLY A 412 -22.52 -11.60 -2.78
N LYS A 413 -23.40 -12.42 -3.35
CA LYS A 413 -24.30 -13.30 -2.60
C LYS A 413 -23.48 -14.39 -1.92
N GLU A 414 -23.69 -14.55 -0.62
CA GLU A 414 -23.16 -15.68 0.14
C GLU A 414 -23.89 -16.96 -0.25
N VAL A 415 -23.13 -17.94 -0.73
CA VAL A 415 -23.64 -19.26 -1.16
C VAL A 415 -23.21 -20.39 -0.25
N PHE A 416 -22.27 -20.14 0.66
CA PHE A 416 -21.87 -21.07 1.70
C PHE A 416 -21.25 -20.31 2.87
N GLY A 417 -21.59 -20.71 4.09
CA GLY A 417 -21.01 -20.21 5.33
C GLY A 417 -20.85 -21.36 6.33
N LEU A 418 -19.68 -21.44 6.96
CA LEU A 418 -19.36 -22.39 8.01
C LEU A 418 -18.89 -21.61 9.24
N HIS A 419 -19.72 -21.64 10.28
CA HIS A 419 -19.43 -21.02 11.56
C HIS A 419 -18.53 -21.91 12.43
N THR A 420 -17.52 -21.32 13.06
CA THR A 420 -16.37 -22.06 13.62
C THR A 420 -16.16 -21.93 15.11
N GLU A 421 -17.15 -21.46 15.89
CA GLU A 421 -17.04 -21.28 17.35
C GLU A 421 -16.38 -22.46 18.08
N ASN A 422 -16.70 -23.71 17.68
CA ASN A 422 -16.10 -24.93 18.22
C ASN A 422 -15.35 -25.76 17.16
N GLN A 423 -14.92 -25.16 16.06
CA GLN A 423 -14.22 -25.84 14.97
C GLN A 423 -12.83 -25.23 14.78
N SER A 424 -11.88 -26.06 14.37
CA SER A 424 -10.52 -25.60 14.07
C SER A 424 -10.20 -25.89 12.61
N LEU A 425 -9.89 -24.84 11.84
CA LEU A 425 -9.55 -24.90 10.42
C LEU A 425 -8.04 -25.06 10.20
N GLY A 426 -7.66 -25.94 9.28
CA GLY A 426 -6.29 -26.14 8.82
C GLY A 426 -5.99 -25.49 7.46
N GLY A 427 -6.98 -24.86 6.81
CA GLY A 427 -6.88 -24.28 5.48
C GLY A 427 -7.97 -24.76 4.51
N PHE A 428 -8.09 -24.11 3.37
CA PHE A 428 -9.02 -24.50 2.30
C PHE A 428 -8.42 -24.29 0.90
N THR A 429 -8.97 -24.98 -0.09
CA THR A 429 -8.61 -24.82 -1.50
C THR A 429 -9.75 -25.27 -2.42
N TRP A 430 -9.75 -24.80 -3.67
CA TRP A 430 -10.72 -25.22 -4.67
C TRP A 430 -10.22 -26.46 -5.42
N LEU A 431 -11.03 -27.52 -5.45
CA LEU A 431 -10.79 -28.69 -6.30
C LEU A 431 -11.03 -28.32 -7.77
N ASP A 432 -12.14 -27.65 -8.02
CA ASP A 432 -12.59 -27.18 -9.34
C ASP A 432 -13.47 -25.92 -9.20
N GLU A 433 -14.19 -25.56 -10.27
CA GLU A 433 -15.02 -24.35 -10.34
C GLU A 433 -16.15 -24.27 -9.28
N LYS A 434 -16.50 -25.38 -8.62
CA LYS A 434 -17.69 -25.47 -7.75
C LYS A 434 -17.44 -26.20 -6.45
N ARG A 435 -16.40 -27.04 -6.37
CA ARG A 435 -16.11 -27.84 -5.18
C ARG A 435 -14.98 -27.21 -4.38
N LEU A 436 -15.32 -26.77 -3.17
CA LEU A 436 -14.38 -26.30 -2.16
C LEU A 436 -14.03 -27.45 -1.23
N VAL A 437 -12.74 -27.65 -0.95
CA VAL A 437 -12.29 -28.54 0.13
C VAL A 437 -11.69 -27.70 1.25
N PHE A 438 -11.96 -28.10 2.49
CA PHE A 438 -11.38 -27.48 3.68
C PHE A 438 -10.99 -28.53 4.71
N VAL A 439 -9.89 -28.26 5.40
CA VAL A 439 -9.40 -29.08 6.49
C VAL A 439 -9.98 -28.52 7.78
N TYR A 440 -10.69 -29.33 8.56
CA TYR A 440 -11.26 -28.86 9.82
C TYR A 440 -11.47 -29.96 10.85
N VAL A 441 -11.69 -29.58 12.11
CA VAL A 441 -12.24 -30.44 13.15
C VAL A 441 -13.72 -30.11 13.30
N PRO A 442 -14.65 -31.05 13.03
CA PRO A 442 -16.09 -30.78 13.08
C PRO A 442 -16.62 -30.41 14.46
N ASP A 443 -16.00 -30.93 15.52
CA ASP A 443 -16.31 -30.66 16.92
C ASP A 443 -14.99 -30.73 17.72
N ALA A 444 -14.32 -29.59 17.92
CA ALA A 444 -13.00 -29.55 18.52
C ALA A 444 -12.98 -29.99 19.99
N GLU A 445 -14.14 -30.04 20.65
CA GLU A 445 -14.27 -30.51 22.03
C GLU A 445 -14.37 -32.04 22.14
N ALA A 446 -14.73 -32.74 21.05
CA ALA A 446 -14.93 -34.19 21.02
C ALA A 446 -14.05 -34.86 19.93
N ASP A 447 -12.94 -35.48 20.34
CA ASP A 447 -11.94 -36.14 19.46
C ASP A 447 -11.40 -35.18 18.37
N ALA A 448 -10.31 -34.46 18.69
CA ALA A 448 -9.76 -33.35 17.92
C ALA A 448 -9.05 -33.76 16.61
N VAL A 449 -9.66 -34.62 15.80
CA VAL A 449 -9.07 -35.18 14.58
C VAL A 449 -9.47 -34.36 13.36
N ARG A 450 -8.49 -34.09 12.48
CA ARG A 450 -8.73 -33.39 11.22
C ARG A 450 -9.54 -34.24 10.24
N HIS A 451 -10.48 -33.60 9.57
CA HIS A 451 -11.20 -34.11 8.41
C HIS A 451 -10.91 -33.25 7.19
N LEU A 452 -10.90 -33.87 6.01
CA LEU A 452 -11.11 -33.15 4.76
C LEU A 452 -12.60 -33.19 4.46
N ALA A 453 -13.20 -32.01 4.40
CA ALA A 453 -14.59 -31.84 4.01
C ALA A 453 -14.67 -31.19 2.63
N VAL A 454 -15.66 -31.61 1.85
CA VAL A 454 -15.96 -31.07 0.52
C VAL A 454 -17.37 -30.52 0.52
N VAL A 455 -17.55 -29.35 -0.07
CA VAL A 455 -18.85 -28.77 -0.39
C VAL A 455 -18.88 -28.40 -1.87
N ASP A 456 -19.94 -28.83 -2.56
CA ASP A 456 -20.28 -28.36 -3.90
C ASP A 456 -21.24 -27.19 -3.77
N VAL A 457 -20.74 -25.96 -3.95
CA VAL A 457 -21.51 -24.73 -3.73
C VAL A 457 -22.59 -24.50 -4.80
N SER A 458 -22.64 -25.34 -5.83
CA SER A 458 -23.67 -25.28 -6.86
C SER A 458 -24.91 -26.13 -6.58
N LYS A 459 -24.87 -27.01 -5.56
CA LYS A 459 -25.98 -27.91 -5.21
C LYS A 459 -26.92 -27.28 -4.17
N GLN A 460 -28.20 -27.64 -4.28
CA GLN A 460 -29.23 -27.29 -3.30
C GLN A 460 -30.07 -28.54 -2.97
N PRO A 461 -30.25 -28.92 -1.68
CA PRO A 461 -29.63 -28.30 -0.51
C PRO A 461 -28.12 -28.51 -0.49
N LEU A 462 -27.38 -27.57 0.10
CA LEU A 462 -25.95 -27.73 0.35
C LEU A 462 -25.71 -28.89 1.31
N SER A 463 -24.62 -29.63 1.10
CA SER A 463 -24.19 -30.70 1.98
C SER A 463 -22.67 -30.71 2.11
N ILE A 464 -22.18 -30.91 3.33
CA ILE A 464 -20.75 -31.08 3.63
C ILE A 464 -20.48 -32.59 3.65
N GLU A 465 -19.75 -33.06 2.66
CA GLU A 465 -19.26 -34.43 2.60
C GLU A 465 -17.92 -34.52 3.35
N ARG A 466 -17.70 -35.57 4.15
CA ARG A 466 -16.45 -35.78 4.91
C ARG A 466 -15.73 -37.05 4.45
N PRO A 467 -15.23 -37.07 3.22
CA PRO A 467 -14.73 -38.31 2.62
C PRO A 467 -13.42 -38.82 3.22
N PHE A 468 -12.72 -38.01 4.02
CA PHE A 468 -11.46 -38.41 4.65
C PHE A 468 -11.38 -37.95 6.13
N LYS A 469 -10.99 -38.88 7.00
CA LYS A 469 -10.63 -38.66 8.42
C LYS A 469 -9.14 -38.92 8.58
N ALA A 470 -8.38 -37.96 9.11
CA ALA A 470 -6.96 -38.11 9.43
C ALA A 470 -6.76 -39.11 10.58
N ARG A 471 -5.51 -39.53 10.82
CA ARG A 471 -5.22 -40.27 12.05
C ARG A 471 -5.20 -39.30 13.26
N PRO A 472 -5.49 -39.75 14.49
CA PRO A 472 -5.57 -38.86 15.65
C PRO A 472 -4.29 -38.06 15.95
N GLU A 473 -3.13 -38.61 15.65
CA GLU A 473 -1.81 -37.99 15.83
C GLU A 473 -1.46 -36.95 14.73
N GLU A 474 -2.30 -36.83 13.70
CA GLU A 474 -2.00 -36.02 12.53
C GLU A 474 -2.77 -34.70 12.52
N ASP A 475 -2.02 -33.62 12.34
CA ASP A 475 -2.56 -32.30 12.12
C ASP A 475 -2.34 -31.90 10.65
N LEU A 476 -3.34 -32.20 9.82
CA LEU A 476 -3.35 -31.79 8.42
C LEU A 476 -3.52 -30.27 8.29
N ARG A 477 -2.68 -29.64 7.47
CA ARG A 477 -2.68 -28.19 7.22
C ARG A 477 -2.34 -27.83 5.78
N TYR A 478 -2.62 -26.58 5.40
CA TYR A 478 -2.24 -25.96 4.13
C TYR A 478 -2.63 -26.79 2.89
N PRO A 479 -3.92 -27.11 2.69
CA PRO A 479 -4.33 -27.88 1.53
C PRO A 479 -4.12 -27.11 0.23
N ALA A 480 -3.63 -27.80 -0.80
CA ALA A 480 -3.56 -27.30 -2.17
C ALA A 480 -3.99 -28.39 -3.17
N ALA A 481 -4.75 -28.00 -4.18
CA ALA A 481 -5.22 -28.91 -5.23
C ALA A 481 -4.33 -28.83 -6.47
N SER A 482 -4.10 -29.98 -7.10
CA SER A 482 -3.53 -30.10 -8.44
C SER A 482 -4.42 -29.42 -9.49
N ARG A 483 -3.86 -29.10 -10.67
CA ARG A 483 -4.54 -28.29 -11.69
C ARG A 483 -5.84 -28.91 -12.21
N ASP A 484 -5.92 -30.23 -12.28
CA ASP A 484 -7.09 -30.99 -12.66
C ASP A 484 -8.04 -31.31 -11.49
N GLY A 485 -7.65 -30.96 -10.26
CA GLY A 485 -8.39 -31.28 -9.04
C GLY A 485 -8.34 -32.76 -8.65
N ALA A 486 -7.58 -33.61 -9.36
CA ALA A 486 -7.55 -35.05 -9.12
C ALA A 486 -6.77 -35.42 -7.85
N LYS A 487 -5.80 -34.59 -7.46
CA LYS A 487 -4.99 -34.75 -6.24
C LYS A 487 -5.07 -33.53 -5.33
N LEU A 488 -5.01 -33.80 -4.03
CA LEU A 488 -4.77 -32.82 -2.98
C LEU A 488 -3.42 -33.07 -2.31
N VAL A 489 -2.77 -32.01 -1.88
CA VAL A 489 -1.61 -32.06 -1.00
C VAL A 489 -1.92 -31.35 0.31
N CYS A 490 -1.49 -31.93 1.43
CA CYS A 490 -1.53 -31.32 2.75
C CYS A 490 -0.18 -31.51 3.44
N VAL A 491 0.20 -30.55 4.28
CA VAL A 491 1.24 -30.78 5.29
C VAL A 491 0.64 -31.65 6.39
N VAL A 492 1.39 -32.66 6.80
CA VAL A 492 1.14 -33.41 8.03
C VAL A 492 2.06 -32.83 9.09
N ALA A 493 1.50 -32.19 10.12
CA ALA A 493 2.21 -31.86 11.34
C ALA A 493 1.88 -32.89 12.43
N GLY A 494 2.72 -32.99 13.47
CA GLY A 494 2.59 -33.97 14.54
C GLY A 494 3.87 -34.80 14.70
N ASP A 495 3.71 -36.04 15.13
CA ASP A 495 4.82 -36.94 15.48
C ASP A 495 5.63 -37.41 14.26
N GLU A 496 4.94 -37.63 13.12
CA GLU A 496 5.55 -38.00 11.83
C GLU A 496 5.29 -36.92 10.79
N PRO A 497 6.04 -35.79 10.81
CA PRO A 497 5.80 -34.69 9.90
C PRO A 497 6.15 -35.05 8.46
N GLY A 498 5.36 -34.54 7.51
CA GLY A 498 5.55 -34.87 6.11
C GLY A 498 4.56 -34.18 5.18
N ILE A 499 4.53 -34.66 3.94
CA ILE A 499 3.63 -34.17 2.89
C ILE A 499 2.70 -35.31 2.50
N ALA A 500 1.41 -35.16 2.77
CA ALA A 500 0.37 -36.10 2.36
C ALA A 500 -0.13 -35.73 0.96
N VAL A 501 -0.09 -36.69 0.03
CA VAL A 501 -0.75 -36.60 -1.28
C VAL A 501 -1.96 -37.52 -1.26
N ILE A 502 -3.12 -36.97 -1.61
CA ILE A 502 -4.42 -37.61 -1.49
C ILE A 502 -5.09 -37.63 -2.86
N ASP A 503 -5.52 -38.81 -3.30
CA ASP A 503 -6.35 -38.97 -4.49
C ASP A 503 -7.78 -38.57 -4.18
N THR A 504 -8.39 -37.69 -4.96
CA THR A 504 -9.72 -37.11 -4.66
C THR A 504 -10.89 -37.98 -5.14
N ALA A 505 -10.63 -39.01 -5.94
CA ALA A 505 -11.64 -39.97 -6.37
C ALA A 505 -11.78 -41.10 -5.34
N THR A 506 -10.66 -41.60 -4.82
CA THR A 506 -10.63 -42.72 -3.86
C THR A 506 -10.45 -42.28 -2.42
N TRP A 507 -10.02 -41.05 -2.18
CA TRP A 507 -9.62 -40.53 -0.86
C TRP A 507 -8.52 -41.34 -0.17
N THR A 508 -7.74 -42.08 -0.96
CA THR A 508 -6.53 -42.74 -0.48
C THR A 508 -5.37 -41.76 -0.39
N ARG A 509 -4.51 -41.93 0.61
CA ARG A 509 -3.35 -41.07 0.83
C ARG A 509 -2.04 -41.81 0.77
N LYS A 510 -1.00 -41.09 0.38
CA LYS A 510 0.40 -41.47 0.57
C LYS A 510 1.13 -40.31 1.25
N VAL A 511 1.88 -40.61 2.30
CA VAL A 511 2.69 -39.62 3.02
C VAL A 511 4.15 -39.77 2.60
N TYR A 512 4.78 -38.63 2.31
CA TYR A 512 6.20 -38.52 1.99
C TYR A 512 6.91 -37.83 3.15
N ALA A 513 8.06 -38.36 3.57
CA ALA A 513 8.89 -37.71 4.57
C ALA A 513 9.37 -36.35 4.06
N ALA A 514 9.28 -35.32 4.90
CA ALA A 514 9.86 -34.01 4.63
C ALA A 514 10.84 -33.67 5.76
N PRO A 515 12.05 -33.16 5.46
CA PRO A 515 13.00 -32.80 6.49
C PRO A 515 12.53 -31.56 7.27
N GLY A 516 12.21 -31.75 8.55
CA GLY A 516 11.82 -30.67 9.46
C GLY A 516 10.42 -30.12 9.22
N ARG A 517 10.22 -28.82 9.50
CA ARG A 517 8.95 -28.11 9.22
C ARG A 517 8.71 -27.97 7.71
N ALA A 518 7.47 -28.24 7.27
CA ALA A 518 7.02 -28.04 5.90
C ALA A 518 5.79 -27.11 5.86
N GLU A 519 5.74 -26.14 4.94
CA GLU A 519 4.61 -25.20 4.80
C GLU A 519 4.30 -24.87 3.34
N TRP A 520 3.07 -24.37 3.10
CA TRP A 520 2.58 -23.91 1.80
C TRP A 520 2.93 -24.82 0.60
N PRO A 521 2.54 -26.11 0.63
CA PRO A 521 2.80 -27.01 -0.47
C PRO A 521 1.98 -26.61 -1.71
N THR A 522 2.58 -26.73 -2.89
CA THR A 522 1.92 -26.50 -4.17
C THR A 522 2.32 -27.56 -5.19
N PHE A 523 1.40 -27.94 -6.07
CA PHE A 523 1.71 -28.86 -7.15
C PHE A 523 2.38 -28.15 -8.32
N SER A 524 3.30 -28.87 -8.96
CA SER A 524 3.68 -28.58 -10.34
C SER A 524 2.50 -28.73 -11.30
N PRO A 525 2.52 -28.10 -12.49
CA PRO A 525 1.40 -28.12 -13.43
C PRO A 525 0.99 -29.55 -13.87
N ASP A 526 1.94 -30.48 -13.94
CA ASP A 526 1.74 -31.88 -14.29
C ASP A 526 1.39 -32.78 -13.07
N ALA A 527 1.33 -32.19 -11.88
CA ALA A 527 1.13 -32.87 -10.60
C ALA A 527 2.14 -33.99 -10.29
N ALA A 528 3.34 -33.95 -10.88
CA ALA A 528 4.40 -34.94 -10.65
C ALA A 528 5.35 -34.56 -9.51
N ARG A 529 5.40 -33.27 -9.17
CA ARG A 529 6.23 -32.67 -8.12
C ARG A 529 5.43 -31.74 -7.21
N VAL A 530 5.90 -31.57 -5.98
CA VAL A 530 5.35 -30.63 -4.99
C VAL A 530 6.46 -29.69 -4.53
N ALA A 531 6.28 -28.39 -4.67
CA ALA A 531 7.16 -27.38 -4.06
C ALA A 531 6.58 -26.99 -2.71
N PHE A 532 7.45 -26.73 -1.73
CA PHE A 532 7.04 -26.36 -0.37
C PHE A 532 8.14 -25.57 0.31
N VAL A 533 7.77 -24.84 1.36
CA VAL A 533 8.72 -24.23 2.28
C VAL A 533 9.22 -25.30 3.23
N ALA A 534 10.52 -25.51 3.26
CA ALA A 534 11.21 -26.45 4.13
C ALA A 534 11.98 -25.70 5.23
N GLN A 535 12.29 -26.39 6.31
CA GLN A 535 13.15 -25.85 7.35
C GLN A 535 14.59 -25.62 6.83
N GLY A 536 15.06 -24.38 6.93
CA GLY A 536 16.42 -23.97 6.62
C GLY A 536 17.30 -23.82 7.87
N PRO A 537 18.61 -23.58 7.70
CA PRO A 537 19.52 -23.31 8.80
C PRO A 537 19.25 -21.92 9.41
N GLY A 538 18.31 -21.85 10.36
CA GLY A 538 17.95 -20.63 11.07
C GLY A 538 16.82 -19.81 10.43
N SER A 539 16.37 -20.17 9.23
CA SER A 539 15.26 -19.56 8.49
C SER A 539 14.42 -20.63 7.75
N THR A 540 13.93 -20.34 6.55
CA THR A 540 13.16 -21.23 5.67
C THR A 540 13.75 -21.27 4.27
N ASP A 541 13.78 -22.45 3.66
CA ASP A 541 14.25 -22.69 2.28
C ASP A 541 13.08 -23.17 1.40
N ILE A 542 13.22 -23.12 0.08
CA ILE A 542 12.34 -23.77 -0.88
C ILE A 542 12.86 -25.16 -1.25
N ALA A 543 11.98 -26.16 -1.18
CA ALA A 543 12.28 -27.52 -1.60
C ALA A 543 11.23 -28.07 -2.57
N VAL A 544 11.63 -29.08 -3.34
CA VAL A 544 10.78 -29.82 -4.27
C VAL A 544 10.82 -31.31 -3.93
N LEU A 545 9.64 -31.89 -3.75
CA LEU A 545 9.40 -33.32 -3.64
C LEU A 545 9.01 -33.89 -5.00
N THR A 546 9.73 -34.91 -5.47
CA THR A 546 9.36 -35.70 -6.65
C THR A 546 8.51 -36.91 -6.24
N LEU A 547 7.26 -36.98 -6.70
CA LEU A 547 6.30 -37.97 -6.20
C LEU A 547 6.62 -39.41 -6.61
N ALA A 548 7.24 -39.59 -7.79
CA ALA A 548 7.59 -40.90 -8.30
C ALA A 548 8.65 -41.60 -7.44
N THR A 549 9.65 -40.85 -6.95
CA THR A 549 10.78 -41.38 -6.18
C THR A 549 10.64 -41.13 -4.69
N GLY A 550 9.85 -40.13 -4.28
CA GLY A 550 9.80 -39.62 -2.92
C GLY A 550 11.01 -38.77 -2.52
N GLU A 551 11.87 -38.41 -3.49
CA GLU A 551 13.06 -37.61 -3.26
C GLU A 551 12.71 -36.14 -2.99
N VAL A 552 13.34 -35.56 -1.97
CA VAL A 552 13.25 -34.13 -1.64
C VAL A 552 14.57 -33.45 -1.99
N LYS A 553 14.52 -32.42 -2.84
CA LYS A 553 15.65 -31.58 -3.22
C LYS A 553 15.41 -30.14 -2.78
N LYS A 554 16.34 -29.56 -2.02
CA LYS A 554 16.35 -28.11 -1.74
C LYS A 554 16.80 -27.33 -2.98
N LEU A 555 16.07 -26.28 -3.32
CA LEU A 555 16.42 -25.39 -4.44
C LEU A 555 17.25 -24.20 -3.98
N THR A 556 17.07 -23.80 -2.74
CA THR A 556 17.69 -22.61 -2.13
C THR A 556 18.45 -22.98 -0.87
N GLN A 557 19.28 -22.05 -0.41
CA GLN A 557 20.00 -22.18 0.84
C GLN A 557 20.50 -20.80 1.26
N GLY A 558 19.93 -20.23 2.32
CA GLY A 558 20.30 -18.90 2.77
C GLY A 558 19.83 -18.58 4.18
N THR A 559 20.06 -17.34 4.61
CA THR A 559 19.58 -16.83 5.92
C THR A 559 18.28 -16.04 5.82
N ALA A 560 17.83 -15.73 4.61
CA ALA A 560 16.54 -15.08 4.38
C ALA A 560 15.38 -16.06 4.66
N GLU A 561 14.21 -15.50 4.97
CA GLU A 561 12.97 -16.28 5.07
C GLU A 561 12.35 -16.41 3.67
N GLU A 562 12.28 -17.63 3.17
CA GLU A 562 11.66 -17.89 1.88
C GLU A 562 10.26 -18.47 2.03
N GLY A 563 9.35 -18.08 1.13
CA GLY A 563 7.93 -18.32 1.29
C GLY A 563 7.13 -18.41 0.00
N VAL A 564 5.92 -18.94 0.15
CA VAL A 564 4.85 -18.94 -0.85
C VAL A 564 5.30 -19.41 -2.24
N PRO A 565 5.81 -20.65 -2.37
CA PRO A 565 6.30 -21.13 -3.66
C PRO A 565 5.17 -21.33 -4.66
N HIS A 566 5.42 -20.99 -5.91
CA HIS A 566 4.57 -21.28 -7.08
C HIS A 566 5.42 -21.81 -8.23
N PHE A 567 5.01 -22.90 -8.86
CA PHE A 567 5.65 -23.31 -10.11
C PHE A 567 5.34 -22.34 -11.25
N SER A 568 6.31 -22.12 -12.13
CA SER A 568 6.03 -21.57 -13.46
C SER A 568 5.08 -22.51 -14.23
N ALA A 569 4.31 -21.97 -15.18
CA ALA A 569 3.33 -22.77 -15.93
C ALA A 569 3.96 -23.90 -16.76
N ASP A 570 5.23 -23.77 -17.14
CA ASP A 570 6.00 -24.83 -17.80
C ASP A 570 6.63 -25.86 -16.83
N GLY A 571 6.49 -25.64 -15.51
CA GLY A 571 7.03 -26.49 -14.46
C GLY A 571 8.56 -26.46 -14.32
N LYS A 572 9.27 -25.59 -15.03
CA LYS A 572 10.75 -25.57 -15.03
C LYS A 572 11.36 -24.77 -13.89
N ARG A 573 10.60 -23.84 -13.32
CA ARG A 573 11.04 -22.94 -12.24
C ARG A 573 10.05 -22.97 -11.09
N VAL A 574 10.54 -22.71 -9.88
CA VAL A 574 9.73 -22.29 -8.74
C VAL A 574 9.98 -20.81 -8.52
N ILE A 575 8.91 -20.02 -8.45
CA ILE A 575 8.88 -18.61 -8.12
C ILE A 575 8.47 -18.51 -6.64
N PHE A 576 9.13 -17.67 -5.86
CA PHE A 576 8.91 -17.57 -4.42
C PHE A 576 9.28 -16.19 -3.89
N GLU A 577 8.84 -15.92 -2.67
CA GLU A 577 9.24 -14.73 -1.92
C GLU A 577 10.52 -14.99 -1.16
N VAL A 578 11.39 -13.97 -1.11
CA VAL A 578 12.56 -13.88 -0.25
C VAL A 578 12.37 -12.68 0.66
N ARG A 579 12.25 -12.93 1.96
CA ARG A 579 11.95 -11.93 2.98
C ARG A 579 13.10 -11.80 3.97
N TYR A 580 13.44 -10.57 4.31
CA TYR A 580 14.43 -10.27 5.33
C TYR A 580 14.07 -8.98 6.05
N ARG A 581 14.61 -8.77 7.26
CA ARG A 581 14.38 -7.54 8.02
C ARG A 581 14.82 -6.34 7.20
N ASP A 582 14.01 -5.29 7.21
CA ASP A 582 14.39 -4.03 6.59
C ASP A 582 15.69 -3.52 7.27
N PRO A 583 16.80 -3.36 6.53
CA PRO A 583 18.09 -3.00 7.11
C PRO A 583 18.17 -1.51 7.50
N VAL A 584 17.24 -0.67 7.04
CA VAL A 584 17.14 0.76 7.38
C VAL A 584 16.05 1.01 8.43
N PHE A 585 14.91 0.30 8.34
CA PHE A 585 13.78 0.38 9.28
C PHE A 585 13.48 -0.95 10.00
N PRO A 586 14.43 -1.54 10.76
CA PRO A 586 14.35 -2.93 11.23
C PRO A 586 13.26 -3.23 12.27
N ARG A 587 12.70 -2.19 12.91
CA ARG A 587 11.67 -2.36 13.94
C ARG A 587 10.36 -2.80 13.29
N LYS A 588 10.10 -4.11 13.35
CA LYS A 588 8.86 -4.79 12.92
C LYS A 588 8.57 -4.72 11.40
N ARG A 589 9.57 -4.44 10.56
CA ARG A 589 9.41 -4.37 9.10
C ARG A 589 10.26 -5.41 8.38
N TRP A 590 9.69 -5.94 7.30
CA TRP A 590 10.32 -6.87 6.37
C TRP A 590 10.36 -6.22 4.99
N VAL A 591 11.44 -6.47 4.26
CA VAL A 591 11.53 -6.29 2.81
C VAL A 591 11.23 -7.64 2.18
N SER A 592 10.52 -7.64 1.05
CA SER A 592 10.13 -8.85 0.33
C SER A 592 10.46 -8.70 -1.15
N ARG A 593 11.16 -9.68 -1.70
CA ARG A 593 11.56 -9.73 -3.11
C ARG A 593 11.05 -11.01 -3.74
N ILE A 594 10.75 -10.97 -5.02
CA ILE A 594 10.42 -12.15 -5.80
C ILE A 594 11.68 -12.71 -6.42
N ALA A 595 11.85 -14.01 -6.30
CA ALA A 595 12.94 -14.75 -6.91
C ALA A 595 12.43 -16.03 -7.57
N SER A 596 13.29 -16.65 -8.37
CA SER A 596 13.01 -17.95 -8.97
C SER A 596 14.23 -18.86 -8.94
N ALA A 597 13.99 -20.16 -8.84
CA ALA A 597 15.01 -21.19 -8.93
C ALA A 597 14.60 -22.25 -9.96
N ALA A 598 15.57 -22.76 -10.70
CA ALA A 598 15.33 -23.86 -11.64
C ALA A 598 15.09 -25.16 -10.86
N VAL A 599 14.09 -25.94 -11.26
CA VAL A 599 13.80 -27.24 -10.61
C VAL A 599 14.90 -28.25 -10.94
N GLU A 600 15.38 -28.21 -12.18
CA GLU A 600 16.49 -29.00 -12.71
C GLU A 600 17.68 -28.08 -13.04
N PRO A 601 18.94 -28.56 -12.89
CA PRO A 601 20.15 -27.76 -13.10
C PRO A 601 20.33 -27.21 -14.52
#